data_AF-W2TSS6-F1
#
_entry.id   AF-W2TSS6-F1
#
_cell.length_a   1.000
_cell.length_b   1.000
_cell.length_c   1.000
_cell.angle_alpha   90.00
_cell.angle_beta   90.00
_cell.angle_gamma   90.00
#
_symmetry.space_group_name_H-M   'P 1'
#
loop_
_entity.id
_entity.type
_entity.pdbx_description
1 polymer ?
#
loop_
_entity_poly.entity_id
_entity_poly.type
_entity_poly.pdbx_seq_one_letter_code
_entity_poly.pdbx_strand_id
1 'polypeptide(L)'
;MYRSLFASTKPQNRQSPINISTKETIYDPEKCKRSSIKFHYNEGDCHELVALPTTWMLKTISDCKTTFSASHLPAEFRLLQIHGHWGTNTDCGSEHSIDDKRFAAEVHFVFWNTNYDVENASNYPDGMAVLAVFLTESKYNQEYGHITGVISEAINTNAPVSISKQFDMTKLIPKGKHQYDSSSKKKFA
;
A
#
# COMPACT_ATOMS: atom_id res chain seq x y z
N MET A 1 -5.16 16.71 -6.00
CA MET A 1 -3.96 16.29 -5.26
C MET A 1 -4.43 15.90 -3.87
N TYR A 2 -4.46 14.61 -3.55
CA TYR A 2 -4.89 14.14 -2.24
C TYR A 2 -3.83 14.56 -1.22
N ARG A 3 -4.25 15.29 -0.19
CA ARG A 3 -3.43 15.46 1.02
C ARG A 3 -3.66 14.17 1.81
N SER A 4 -2.59 13.44 2.12
CA SER A 4 -2.64 12.28 3.02
C SER A 4 -3.62 12.56 4.17
N LEU A 5 -4.49 11.59 4.50
CA LEU A 5 -5.42 11.70 5.65
C LEU A 5 -4.70 12.02 6.98
N PHE A 6 -3.37 11.94 6.99
CA PHE A 6 -2.50 12.19 8.14
C PHE A 6 -1.60 13.43 7.96
N ALA A 7 -1.89 14.31 6.99
CA ALA A 7 -1.07 15.48 6.70
C ALA A 7 -1.20 16.59 7.76
N SER A 8 -0.27 16.64 8.72
CA SER A 8 -0.10 17.74 9.69
C SER A 8 0.33 19.07 9.03
N THR A 9 -0.15 20.19 9.58
CA THR A 9 0.07 21.58 9.13
C THR A 9 1.38 22.21 9.58
N LYS A 10 2.23 21.49 10.33
CA LYS A 10 3.57 21.96 10.74
C LYS A 10 4.62 21.67 9.65
N PRO A 11 5.73 22.44 9.56
CA PRO A 11 6.85 22.08 8.69
C PRO A 11 7.33 20.68 9.05
N GLN A 12 7.17 19.73 8.14
CA GLN A 12 7.45 18.33 8.38
C GLN A 12 8.77 17.94 7.70
N ASN A 13 9.78 17.62 8.51
CA ASN A 13 11.08 17.10 8.05
C ASN A 13 11.01 15.63 7.57
N ARG A 14 9.82 15.04 7.47
CA ARG A 14 9.58 13.61 7.17
C ARG A 14 8.36 13.40 6.27
N GLN A 15 8.07 14.34 5.38
CA GLN A 15 6.99 14.18 4.39
C GLN A 15 7.27 13.03 3.43
N SER A 16 6.20 12.40 2.98
CA SER A 16 6.16 11.47 1.85
C SER A 16 5.20 12.05 0.78
N PRO A 17 5.32 11.64 -0.50
CA PRO A 17 6.28 10.68 -1.04
C PRO A 17 7.70 11.24 -1.18
N ILE A 18 8.65 10.35 -1.47
CA ILE A 18 10.04 10.68 -1.81
C ILE A 18 10.48 10.01 -3.11
N ASN A 19 11.58 10.53 -3.70
CA ASN A 19 12.36 9.79 -4.67
C ASN A 19 13.31 8.83 -3.94
N ILE A 20 13.30 7.55 -4.31
CA ILE A 20 14.19 6.53 -3.77
C ILE A 20 15.39 6.42 -4.72
N SER A 21 16.49 7.08 -4.34
CA SER A 21 17.76 7.02 -5.09
C SER A 21 18.48 5.72 -4.80
N THR A 22 18.61 4.85 -5.81
CA THR A 22 19.18 3.52 -5.62
C THR A 22 20.68 3.53 -5.39
N LYS A 23 21.33 4.65 -5.72
CA LYS A 23 22.76 4.90 -5.46
C LYS A 23 23.03 5.34 -4.02
N GLU A 24 22.02 5.91 -3.36
CA GLU A 24 22.13 6.46 -2.00
C GLU A 24 21.53 5.52 -0.95
N THR A 25 20.71 4.54 -1.36
CA THR A 25 20.17 3.52 -0.46
C THR A 25 21.26 2.57 0.01
N ILE A 26 21.25 2.28 1.32
CA ILE A 26 22.15 1.32 1.94
C ILE A 26 21.37 0.06 2.27
N TYR A 27 21.86 -1.09 1.81
CA TYR A 27 21.29 -2.37 2.22
C TYR A 27 21.62 -2.65 3.69
N ASP A 28 20.60 -2.73 4.55
CA ASP A 28 20.74 -3.23 5.91
C ASP A 28 20.24 -4.68 5.97
N PRO A 29 21.13 -5.68 5.78
CA PRO A 29 20.74 -7.07 5.81
C PRO A 29 20.24 -7.51 7.17
N GLU A 30 20.51 -6.82 8.28
CA GLU A 30 20.04 -7.24 9.61
C GLU A 30 18.61 -6.77 9.88
N LYS A 31 18.27 -5.56 9.46
CA LYS A 31 16.94 -4.96 9.70
C LYS A 31 15.95 -5.15 8.55
N CYS A 32 16.44 -5.23 7.31
CA CYS A 32 15.61 -5.25 6.10
C CYS A 32 15.60 -6.62 5.41
N LYS A 33 15.71 -7.73 6.17
CA LYS A 33 15.55 -9.09 5.61
C LYS A 33 14.14 -9.23 5.06
N ARG A 34 13.99 -9.57 3.78
CA ARG A 34 12.68 -9.88 3.16
C ARG A 34 11.90 -10.95 3.95
N SER A 35 12.60 -11.97 4.44
CA SER A 35 12.00 -13.04 5.25
C SER A 35 11.45 -12.57 6.59
N SER A 36 11.77 -11.34 7.02
CA SER A 36 11.19 -10.76 8.23
C SER A 36 9.76 -10.28 8.01
N ILE A 37 9.36 -9.99 6.77
CA ILE A 37 8.02 -9.53 6.44
C ILE A 37 7.05 -10.71 6.59
N LYS A 38 6.13 -10.59 7.54
CA LYS A 38 5.11 -11.58 7.84
C LYS A 38 3.74 -10.93 7.69
N PHE A 39 2.92 -11.52 6.82
CA PHE A 39 1.50 -11.21 6.72
C PHE A 39 0.72 -12.35 7.35
N HIS A 40 -0.17 -12.01 8.27
CA HIS A 40 -1.22 -12.90 8.72
C HIS A 40 -2.52 -12.36 8.14
N TYR A 41 -2.87 -12.82 6.94
CA TYR A 41 -4.13 -12.44 6.30
C TYR A 41 -5.27 -13.30 6.87
N ASN A 42 -6.34 -12.63 7.30
CA ASN A 42 -7.57 -13.29 7.75
C ASN A 42 -8.67 -13.12 6.68
N GLU A 43 -9.17 -14.24 6.18
CA GLU A 43 -10.16 -14.27 5.10
C GLU A 43 -11.44 -13.52 5.50
N GLY A 44 -11.96 -12.70 4.57
CA GLY A 44 -13.17 -11.92 4.78
C GLY A 44 -12.99 -10.62 5.57
N ASP A 45 -11.77 -10.26 5.97
CA ASP A 45 -11.52 -8.95 6.62
C ASP A 45 -11.71 -7.78 5.68
N CYS A 46 -11.36 -7.93 4.39
CA CYS A 46 -11.67 -6.94 3.37
C CYS A 46 -13.17 -6.96 3.11
N HIS A 47 -13.82 -5.80 3.18
CA HIS A 47 -15.28 -5.74 3.27
C HIS A 47 -15.94 -4.98 2.13
N GLU A 48 -15.62 -3.70 1.99
CA GLU A 48 -16.38 -2.77 1.17
C GLU A 48 -15.44 -1.82 0.43
N LEU A 49 -15.63 -1.69 -0.87
CA LEU A 49 -14.93 -0.72 -1.68
C LEU A 49 -15.80 0.51 -1.90
N VAL A 50 -15.20 1.69 -1.73
CA VAL A 50 -15.82 2.98 -2.01
C VAL A 50 -15.00 3.71 -3.06
N ALA A 51 -15.66 4.19 -4.12
CA ALA A 51 -15.07 5.15 -5.04
C ALA A 51 -15.19 6.56 -4.45
N LEU A 52 -14.06 7.23 -4.30
CA LEU A 52 -13.96 8.61 -3.80
C LEU A 52 -13.47 9.52 -4.94
N PRO A 53 -13.67 10.86 -4.86
CA PRO A 53 -13.29 11.77 -5.95
C PRO A 53 -11.81 11.73 -6.37
N THR A 54 -10.93 11.19 -5.54
CA THR A 54 -9.48 11.19 -5.77
C THR A 54 -8.81 9.82 -5.62
N THR A 55 -9.56 8.79 -5.20
CA THR A 55 -9.03 7.44 -4.95
C THR A 55 -10.18 6.44 -4.93
N TRP A 56 -9.90 5.15 -5.03
CA TRP A 56 -10.76 4.11 -4.47
C TRP A 56 -10.24 3.71 -3.09
N MET A 57 -11.09 3.22 -2.21
CA MET A 57 -10.70 2.74 -0.88
C MET A 57 -11.45 1.46 -0.55
N LEU A 58 -10.70 0.37 -0.39
CA LEU A 58 -11.18 -0.89 0.16
C LEU A 58 -11.02 -0.84 1.68
N LYS A 59 -12.14 -0.81 2.39
CA LYS A 59 -12.22 -0.81 3.84
C LYS A 59 -12.24 -2.23 4.39
N THR A 60 -11.75 -2.38 5.63
CA THR A 60 -11.90 -3.62 6.38
C THR A 60 -13.17 -3.63 7.23
N ILE A 61 -13.55 -4.80 7.73
CA ILE A 61 -14.51 -4.91 8.83
C ILE A 61 -13.98 -4.24 10.11
N SER A 62 -14.87 -3.92 11.05
CA SER A 62 -14.51 -3.27 12.32
C SER A 62 -13.56 -4.11 13.19
N ASP A 63 -13.74 -5.44 13.23
CA ASP A 63 -12.89 -6.37 13.99
C ASP A 63 -11.86 -7.10 13.10
N CYS A 64 -11.22 -6.35 12.19
CA CYS A 64 -10.18 -6.85 11.31
C CYS A 64 -9.09 -7.60 12.10
N LYS A 65 -8.67 -8.79 11.64
CA LYS A 65 -7.61 -9.60 12.25
C LYS A 65 -6.36 -9.72 11.37
N THR A 66 -6.37 -9.10 10.20
CA THR A 66 -5.26 -9.11 9.26
C THR A 66 -4.11 -8.26 9.80
N THR A 67 -2.95 -8.88 9.99
CA THR A 67 -1.77 -8.21 10.54
C THR A 67 -0.54 -8.29 9.63
N PHE A 68 0.37 -7.36 9.87
CA PHE A 68 1.63 -7.17 9.18
C PHE A 68 2.71 -6.89 10.23
N SER A 69 3.83 -7.60 10.14
CA SER A 69 5.01 -7.34 10.96
C SER A 69 6.28 -7.51 10.13
N ALA A 70 7.34 -6.82 10.55
CA ALA A 70 8.67 -6.93 9.97
C ALA A 70 9.73 -6.59 11.04
N SER A 71 10.97 -7.06 10.86
CA SER A 71 12.02 -6.87 11.88
C SER A 71 12.42 -5.41 12.12
N HIS A 72 12.18 -4.53 11.14
CA HIS A 72 12.45 -3.09 11.25
C HIS A 72 11.25 -2.30 11.81
N LEU A 73 10.13 -2.96 12.09
CA LEU A 73 8.95 -2.33 12.66
C LEU A 73 8.90 -2.56 14.18
N PRO A 74 8.42 -1.58 14.95
CA PRO A 74 8.47 -1.64 16.42
C PRO A 74 7.40 -2.55 17.05
N ALA A 75 6.41 -2.97 16.26
CA ALA A 75 5.25 -3.71 16.73
C ALA A 75 4.62 -4.54 15.59
N GLU A 76 3.55 -5.26 15.93
CA GLU A 76 2.59 -5.75 14.95
C GLU A 76 1.66 -4.61 14.52
N PHE A 77 1.28 -4.59 13.24
CA PHE A 77 0.40 -3.59 12.66
C PHE A 77 -0.83 -4.28 12.07
N ARG A 78 -2.01 -3.68 12.22
CA ARG A 78 -3.28 -4.22 11.74
C ARG A 78 -3.80 -3.45 10.54
N LEU A 79 -4.32 -4.17 9.55
CA LEU A 79 -4.84 -3.57 8.31
C LEU A 79 -6.03 -2.66 8.62
N LEU A 80 -5.99 -1.44 8.08
CA LEU A 80 -7.05 -0.46 8.16
C LEU A 80 -7.83 -0.34 6.85
N GLN A 81 -7.09 -0.22 5.74
CA GLN A 81 -7.65 -0.01 4.41
C GLN A 81 -6.58 -0.25 3.33
N ILE A 82 -7.05 -0.38 2.09
CA ILE A 82 -6.22 -0.39 0.90
C ILE A 82 -6.74 0.68 -0.05
N HIS A 83 -5.86 1.48 -0.65
CA HIS A 83 -6.24 2.48 -1.65
C HIS A 83 -5.17 2.60 -2.74
N GLY A 84 -5.46 3.34 -3.81
CA GLY A 84 -4.55 3.49 -4.93
C GLY A 84 -4.42 4.92 -5.40
N HIS A 85 -3.25 5.24 -5.94
CA HIS A 85 -2.94 6.46 -6.68
C HIS A 85 -2.60 6.09 -8.11
N TRP A 86 -3.06 6.89 -9.07
CA TRP A 86 -2.82 6.64 -10.48
C TRP A 86 -2.76 7.94 -11.27
N GLY A 87 -2.13 7.87 -12.45
CA GLY A 87 -1.90 9.01 -13.32
C GLY A 87 -2.92 9.08 -14.45
N THR A 88 -2.85 10.16 -15.22
CA THR A 88 -3.56 10.26 -16.51
C THR A 88 -2.87 9.46 -17.61
N ASN A 89 -1.61 9.06 -17.39
CA ASN A 89 -0.85 8.17 -18.24
C ASN A 89 0.05 7.26 -17.39
N THR A 90 0.74 6.34 -18.05
CA THR A 90 1.54 5.27 -17.43
C THR A 90 2.83 5.74 -16.78
N ASP A 91 3.24 6.99 -17.01
CA ASP A 91 4.53 7.54 -16.58
C ASP A 91 4.37 8.53 -15.41
N CYS A 92 3.17 8.72 -14.86
CA CYS A 92 2.90 9.79 -13.89
C CYS A 92 1.95 9.44 -12.73
N GLY A 93 1.78 8.16 -12.39
CA GLY A 93 0.74 7.75 -11.43
C GLY A 93 1.20 7.37 -10.02
N SER A 94 2.42 6.87 -9.85
CA SER A 94 2.94 6.59 -8.51
C SER A 94 3.29 7.87 -7.76
N GLU A 95 3.09 7.86 -6.45
CA GLU A 95 3.46 8.96 -5.56
C GLU A 95 4.99 8.96 -5.36
N HIS A 96 5.55 7.81 -4.96
CA HIS A 96 6.99 7.58 -4.89
C HIS A 96 7.58 7.39 -6.29
N SER A 97 8.87 7.65 -6.42
CA SER A 97 9.67 7.33 -7.61
C SER A 97 10.90 6.53 -7.23
N ILE A 98 11.46 5.78 -8.18
CA ILE A 98 12.75 5.10 -8.03
C ILE A 98 13.68 5.68 -9.09
N ASP A 99 14.81 6.26 -8.69
CA ASP A 99 15.74 6.96 -9.59
C ASP A 99 15.03 7.96 -10.52
N ASP A 100 14.14 8.78 -9.94
CA ASP A 100 13.29 9.78 -10.61
C ASP A 100 12.26 9.22 -11.60
N LYS A 101 12.17 7.89 -11.73
CA LYS A 101 11.17 7.21 -12.54
C LYS A 101 9.89 6.98 -11.73
N ARG A 102 8.77 7.47 -12.26
CA ARG A 102 7.42 7.17 -11.78
C ARG A 102 6.84 5.96 -12.50
N PHE A 103 5.82 5.37 -11.88
CA PHE A 103 5.09 4.20 -12.36
C PHE A 103 3.64 4.57 -12.67
N ALA A 104 2.89 3.66 -13.30
CA ALA A 104 1.52 3.93 -13.76
C ALA A 104 0.54 4.13 -12.61
N ALA A 105 0.78 3.46 -11.48
CA ALA A 105 0.02 3.60 -10.26
C ALA A 105 0.81 3.10 -9.04
N GLU A 106 0.31 3.40 -7.85
CA GLU A 106 0.85 2.92 -6.58
C GLU A 106 -0.31 2.54 -5.65
N VAL A 107 -0.30 1.32 -5.13
CA VAL A 107 -1.30 0.81 -4.18
C VAL A 107 -0.74 0.83 -2.78
N HIS A 108 -1.47 1.42 -1.85
CA HIS A 108 -1.12 1.54 -0.44
C HIS A 108 -1.99 0.61 0.39
N PHE A 109 -1.34 -0.28 1.14
CA PHE A 109 -1.96 -1.05 2.21
C PHE A 109 -1.61 -0.34 3.51
N VAL A 110 -2.61 0.26 4.15
CA VAL A 110 -2.43 1.09 5.34
C VAL A 110 -2.71 0.26 6.58
N PHE A 111 -1.74 0.24 7.49
CA PHE A 111 -1.81 -0.45 8.75
C PHE A 111 -1.57 0.51 9.92
N TRP A 112 -2.15 0.20 11.08
CA TRP A 112 -1.94 0.94 12.33
C TRP A 112 -1.26 0.06 13.38
N ASN A 113 -0.42 0.66 14.22
CA ASN A 113 0.36 -0.01 15.26
C ASN A 113 -0.57 -0.48 16.39
N THR A 114 -0.61 -1.79 16.68
CA THR A 114 -1.57 -2.36 17.63
C THR A 114 -1.34 -1.96 19.09
N ASN A 115 -0.28 -1.22 19.40
CA ASN A 115 -0.03 -0.65 20.72
C ASN A 115 -0.83 0.63 21.01
N TYR A 116 -1.54 1.18 20.01
CA TYR A 116 -2.36 2.38 20.14
C TYR A 116 -3.81 2.11 19.72
N ASP A 117 -4.75 2.95 20.12
CA ASP A 117 -6.11 2.90 19.55
C ASP A 117 -6.09 3.40 18.10
N VAL A 118 -6.91 2.81 17.23
CA VAL A 118 -6.93 3.14 15.80
C VAL A 118 -7.19 4.62 15.54
N GLU A 119 -8.05 5.27 16.33
CA GLU A 119 -8.39 6.69 16.25
C GLU A 119 -7.20 7.59 16.59
N ASN A 120 -6.28 7.10 17.43
CA ASN A 120 -5.17 7.87 17.97
C ASN A 120 -3.82 7.50 17.35
N ALA A 121 -3.71 6.34 16.70
CA ALA A 121 -2.46 5.80 16.17
C ALA A 121 -1.74 6.83 15.27
N SER A 122 -2.47 7.55 14.42
CA SER A 122 -1.89 8.57 13.53
C SER A 122 -1.23 9.76 14.24
N ASN A 123 -1.48 9.96 15.53
CA ASN A 123 -0.84 11.00 16.34
C ASN A 123 0.56 10.60 16.82
N TYR A 124 0.94 9.32 16.69
CA TYR A 124 2.22 8.79 17.12
C TYR A 124 3.21 8.67 15.94
N PRO A 125 4.50 9.02 16.13
CA PRO A 125 5.51 8.96 15.07
C PRO A 125 5.73 7.59 14.41
N ASP A 126 5.33 6.52 15.08
CA ASP A 126 5.42 5.11 14.70
C ASP A 126 4.05 4.41 14.72
N GLY A 127 2.98 5.18 14.69
CA GLY A 127 1.62 4.64 14.80
C GLY A 127 1.05 4.10 13.51
N MET A 128 1.67 4.38 12.36
CA MET A 128 1.21 3.90 11.04
C MET A 128 2.35 3.21 10.29
N ALA A 129 2.01 2.16 9.56
CA ALA A 129 2.89 1.54 8.57
C ALA A 129 2.14 1.42 7.24
N VAL A 130 2.80 1.74 6.13
CA VAL A 130 2.22 1.62 4.79
C VAL A 130 3.11 0.72 3.95
N LEU A 131 2.52 -0.32 3.39
CA LEU A 131 3.14 -1.10 2.32
C LEU A 131 2.69 -0.50 0.98
N ALA A 132 3.64 -0.02 0.19
CA ALA A 132 3.39 0.49 -1.16
C ALA A 132 3.76 -0.56 -2.23
N VAL A 133 2.90 -0.73 -3.22
CA VAL A 133 3.11 -1.60 -4.39
C VAL A 133 3.01 -0.76 -5.65
N PHE A 134 4.11 -0.67 -6.40
CA PHE A 134 4.13 -0.02 -7.71
C PHE A 134 3.46 -0.88 -8.77
N LEU A 135 2.70 -0.23 -9.66
CA LEU A 135 2.07 -0.85 -10.82
C LEU A 135 2.69 -0.35 -12.12
N THR A 136 3.02 -1.29 -13.00
CA THR A 136 3.48 -1.00 -14.37
C THR A 136 2.42 -1.48 -15.35
N GLU A 137 2.26 -0.76 -16.46
CA GLU A 137 1.45 -1.27 -17.56
C GLU A 137 2.15 -2.47 -18.20
N SER A 138 1.41 -3.58 -18.31
CA SER A 138 1.89 -4.82 -18.91
C SER A 138 0.71 -5.72 -19.25
N LYS A 139 0.90 -7.04 -19.24
CA LYS A 139 -0.17 -8.02 -19.40
C LYS A 139 -1.21 -7.88 -18.28
N TYR A 140 -2.46 -8.20 -18.64
CA TYR A 140 -3.56 -8.26 -17.68
C TYR A 140 -3.22 -9.13 -16.48
N ASN A 141 -3.46 -8.61 -15.28
CA ASN A 141 -3.30 -9.31 -14.02
C ASN A 141 -4.67 -9.68 -13.47
N GLN A 142 -5.00 -10.97 -13.46
CA GLN A 142 -6.30 -11.47 -13.01
C GLN A 142 -6.60 -11.12 -11.54
N GLU A 143 -5.57 -11.07 -10.68
CA GLU A 143 -5.73 -10.72 -9.27
C GLU A 143 -6.17 -9.26 -9.11
N TYR A 144 -5.62 -8.35 -9.93
CA TYR A 144 -6.08 -6.96 -10.03
C TYR A 144 -7.41 -6.82 -10.78
N GLY A 145 -7.78 -7.80 -11.61
CA GLY A 145 -9.09 -7.89 -12.25
C GLY A 145 -10.25 -7.85 -11.26
N HIS A 146 -10.09 -8.54 -10.13
CA HIS A 146 -11.10 -8.55 -9.07
C HIS A 146 -11.36 -7.15 -8.51
N ILE A 147 -10.30 -6.40 -8.20
CA ILE A 147 -10.47 -5.07 -7.60
C ILE A 147 -10.92 -4.03 -8.65
N THR A 148 -10.39 -4.09 -9.88
CA THR A 148 -10.79 -3.16 -10.95
C THR A 148 -12.24 -3.33 -11.36
N GLY A 149 -12.78 -4.56 -11.36
CA GLY A 149 -14.20 -4.81 -11.57
C GLY A 149 -15.08 -4.15 -10.50
N VAL A 150 -14.73 -4.32 -9.22
CA VAL A 150 -15.45 -3.71 -8.09
C VAL A 150 -15.35 -2.18 -8.12
N ILE A 151 -14.19 -1.62 -8.48
CA ILE A 151 -14.03 -0.16 -8.68
C ILE A 151 -14.99 0.35 -9.76
N SER A 152 -15.06 -0.35 -10.91
CA SER A 152 -15.97 0.04 -11.99
C SER A 152 -17.43 0.01 -11.54
N GLU A 153 -17.83 -1.00 -10.78
CA GLU A 153 -19.18 -1.12 -10.24
C GLU A 153 -19.50 0.02 -9.27
N ALA A 154 -18.59 0.33 -8.34
CA ALA A 154 -18.76 1.42 -7.37
C ALA A 154 -18.88 2.79 -8.04
N ILE A 155 -18.11 3.04 -9.11
CA ILE A 155 -18.20 4.26 -9.91
C ILE A 155 -19.55 4.33 -10.64
N ASN A 156 -19.96 3.25 -11.30
CA ASN A 156 -21.18 3.21 -12.10
C ASN A 156 -22.45 3.36 -11.26
N THR A 157 -22.45 2.78 -10.06
CA THR A 157 -23.59 2.85 -9.12
C THR A 157 -23.53 4.07 -8.21
N ASN A 158 -22.37 4.75 -8.14
CA ASN A 158 -22.07 5.80 -7.18
C ASN A 158 -22.40 5.36 -5.73
N ALA A 159 -22.09 4.10 -5.41
CA ALA A 159 -22.38 3.48 -4.14
C ALA A 159 -21.22 2.58 -3.69
N PRO A 160 -21.08 2.32 -2.38
CA PRO A 160 -20.16 1.30 -1.90
C PRO A 160 -20.53 -0.09 -2.42
N VAL A 161 -19.52 -0.91 -2.72
CA VAL A 161 -19.69 -2.28 -3.24
C VAL A 161 -18.95 -3.26 -2.34
N SER A 162 -19.67 -4.28 -1.86
CA SER A 162 -19.10 -5.36 -1.08
C SER A 162 -18.11 -6.19 -1.91
N ILE A 163 -16.95 -6.48 -1.35
CA ILE A 163 -16.01 -7.41 -1.97
C ILE A 163 -16.31 -8.85 -1.53
N SER A 164 -15.97 -9.81 -2.39
CA SER A 164 -16.07 -11.23 -2.07
C SER A 164 -15.26 -11.56 -0.80
N LYS A 165 -15.80 -12.38 0.10
CA LYS A 165 -15.06 -12.87 1.27
C LYS A 165 -13.83 -13.69 0.90
N GLN A 166 -13.85 -14.31 -0.29
CA GLN A 166 -12.72 -15.08 -0.84
C GLN A 166 -11.64 -14.19 -1.48
N PHE A 167 -11.83 -12.87 -1.50
CA PHE A 167 -10.81 -11.95 -2.02
C PHE A 167 -9.58 -11.93 -1.12
N ASP A 168 -8.46 -12.42 -1.64
CA ASP A 168 -7.18 -12.46 -0.95
C ASP A 168 -6.31 -11.27 -1.34
N MET A 169 -6.21 -10.28 -0.43
CA MET A 169 -5.41 -9.07 -0.66
C MET A 169 -3.92 -9.34 -0.85
N THR A 170 -3.40 -10.47 -0.35
CA THR A 170 -1.97 -10.80 -0.48
C THR A 170 -1.57 -11.10 -1.91
N LYS A 171 -2.55 -11.45 -2.77
CA LYS A 171 -2.32 -11.70 -4.20
C LYS A 171 -2.06 -10.43 -5.01
N LEU A 172 -2.43 -9.27 -4.47
CA LEU A 172 -2.06 -7.97 -5.04
C LEU A 172 -0.59 -7.62 -4.76
N ILE A 173 0.06 -8.30 -3.82
CA ILE A 173 1.47 -8.07 -3.47
C ILE A 173 2.36 -8.94 -4.39
N PRO A 174 3.38 -8.37 -5.05
CA PRO A 174 4.23 -9.13 -5.94
C PRO A 174 4.99 -10.25 -5.21
N LYS A 175 4.91 -11.46 -5.76
CA LYS A 175 5.70 -12.62 -5.32
C LYS A 175 7.12 -12.50 -5.90
N GLY A 176 8.15 -12.53 -5.05
CA GLY A 176 9.55 -12.62 -5.48
C GLY A 176 10.39 -11.35 -5.25
N LYS A 177 11.54 -11.26 -5.96
CA LYS A 177 12.61 -10.26 -5.75
C LYS A 177 12.28 -8.83 -6.24
N HIS A 178 11.02 -8.53 -6.54
CA HIS A 178 10.56 -7.24 -7.08
C HIS A 178 10.02 -6.29 -6.00
N GLN A 179 10.49 -6.47 -4.76
CA GLN A 179 10.41 -5.45 -3.73
C GLN A 179 11.74 -4.69 -3.79
N TYR A 180 11.74 -3.38 -3.60
CA TYR A 180 12.99 -2.63 -3.58
C TYR A 180 13.82 -3.10 -2.37
N ASP A 181 14.75 -4.01 -2.68
CA ASP A 181 15.86 -4.43 -1.85
C ASP A 181 17.10 -4.10 -2.69
N SER A 182 17.92 -3.18 -2.18
CA SER A 182 19.21 -2.73 -2.72
C SER A 182 20.19 -3.88 -3.05
N SER A 183 19.86 -5.14 -2.71
CA SER A 183 20.59 -6.33 -3.11
C SER A 183 20.47 -6.70 -4.61
N SER A 184 19.53 -6.12 -5.37
CA SER A 184 19.32 -6.48 -6.79
C SER A 184 20.05 -5.58 -7.79
N LYS A 185 21.38 -5.76 -7.89
CA LYS A 185 22.16 -5.35 -9.08
C LYS A 185 21.79 -6.21 -10.31
N LYS A 186 20.55 -6.17 -10.77
CA LYS A 186 20.19 -6.69 -12.10
C LYS A 186 19.56 -5.59 -12.92
N LYS A 187 20.36 -5.11 -13.89
CA LYS A 187 19.91 -4.34 -15.05
C LYS A 187 18.74 -5.08 -15.68
N PHE A 188 17.58 -4.42 -15.75
CA PHE A 188 16.53 -4.83 -16.69
C PHE A 188 16.84 -4.15 -18.01
N ALA A 189 17.18 -4.97 -19.01
CA ALA A 189 16.94 -4.69 -20.42
C ALA A 189 15.64 -5.42 -20.81
#